data_AF-A0AB94IFE1-F1
#
_entry.id   AF-A0AB94IFE1-F1
#
_cell.length_a   1.000
_cell.length_b   1.000
_cell.length_c   1.000
_cell.angle_alpha   90.00
_cell.angle_beta   90.00
_cell.angle_gamma   90.00
#
_symmetry.space_group_name_H-M   'P 1'
#
loop_
_entity.id
_entity.type
_entity.pdbx_description
1 polymer ?
#
loop_
_entity_poly.entity_id
_entity_poly.type
_entity_poly.pdbx_seq_one_letter_code
_entity_poly.pdbx_strand_id
1 'polypeptide(L)' 'GSKWYYLASSGEMKTGWVQVGQKWYYLYNDGSMAANTTINGYKVNKNGEWIK' A
#
# COMPACT_ATOMS: atom_id res chain seq x y z
N GLY A 1 2.97 -13.56 10.15
CA GLY A 1 3.10 -12.54 9.10
C GLY A 1 2.47 -11.27 9.60
N SER A 2 3.21 -10.16 9.57
CA SER A 2 2.72 -8.87 10.08
C SER A 2 2.06 -8.10 8.94
N LYS A 3 0.81 -7.64 9.15
CA LYS A 3 0.15 -6.71 8.23
C LYS A 3 0.78 -5.32 8.40
N TRP A 4 1.03 -4.65 7.28
CA TRP A 4 1.49 -3.27 7.27
C TRP A 4 0.32 -2.32 7.05
N TYR A 5 0.37 -1.15 7.71
CA TYR A 5 -0.63 -0.11 7.66
C TYR A 5 0.08 1.24 7.50
N TYR A 6 -0.59 2.19 6.85
CA TYR A 6 -0.08 3.56 6.72
C TYR A 6 -1.01 4.54 7.42
N LEU A 7 -0.44 5.31 8.36
CA LEU A 7 -1.09 6.37 9.09
C LEU A 7 -0.55 7.71 8.58
N ALA A 8 -1.45 8.64 8.28
CA ALA A 8 -1.09 10.02 8.00
C ALA A 8 -0.49 10.68 9.26
N SER A 9 0.12 11.85 9.10
CA SER A 9 0.62 12.65 10.24
C SER A 9 -0.49 13.02 11.25
N SER A 10 -1.74 13.07 10.80
CA SER A 10 -2.93 13.27 11.64
C SER A 10 -3.32 12.03 12.46
N GLY A 11 -2.71 10.87 12.21
CA GLY A 11 -3.11 9.58 12.78
C GLY A 11 -4.25 8.89 12.01
N GLU A 12 -4.72 9.47 10.91
CA GLU A 12 -5.73 8.84 10.06
C GLU A 12 -5.15 7.65 9.30
N MET A 13 -5.80 6.50 9.39
CA MET A 13 -5.46 5.34 8.57
C MET A 13 -5.82 5.61 7.11
N LYS A 14 -4.87 5.44 6.20
CA LYS A 14 -5.12 5.56 4.76
C LYS A 14 -5.56 4.24 4.14
N THR A 15 -6.39 4.36 3.11
CA THR A 15 -6.80 3.29 2.20
C THR A 15 -6.57 3.76 0.76
N GLY A 16 -6.58 2.82 -0.19
CA GLY A 16 -6.30 3.10 -1.59
C GLY A 16 -4.81 3.28 -1.89
N TRP A 17 -4.51 3.91 -3.02
CA TRP A 17 -3.14 4.21 -3.44
C TRP A 17 -2.55 5.36 -2.63
N VAL A 18 -1.37 5.14 -2.05
CA VAL A 18 -0.61 6.15 -1.33
C VAL A 18 0.81 6.23 -1.86
N GLN A 19 1.34 7.44 -1.93
CA GLN A 19 2.73 7.69 -2.31
C GLN A 19 3.55 7.98 -1.05
N VAL A 20 4.61 7.20 -0.82
CA VAL A 20 5.57 7.41 0.26
C VAL A 20 6.95 7.63 -0.36
N GLY A 21 7.43 8.88 -0.29
CA GLY A 21 8.60 9.31 -1.04
C GLY A 21 8.35 9.20 -2.55
N GLN A 22 9.15 8.38 -3.24
CA GLN A 22 9.04 8.15 -4.68
C GLN A 22 8.33 6.83 -5.03
N LYS A 23 7.81 6.11 -4.04
CA LYS A 23 7.22 4.77 -4.21
C LYS A 23 5.72 4.82 -3.94
N TRP A 24 4.98 4.00 -4.67
CA TRP A 24 3.54 3.84 -4.52
C TRP A 24 3.21 2.52 -3.84
N TYR A 25 2.21 2.56 -2.97
CA TYR A 25 1.70 1.41 -2.21
C TYR A 25 0.18 1.43 -2.26
N TYR A 26 -0.45 0.25 -2.17
CA TYR A 26 -1.90 0.13 -2.10
C TYR A 26 -2.33 -0.44 -0.75
N LEU A 27 -3.30 0.21 -0.12
CA LEU A 27 -3.87 -0.14 1.17
C LEU A 27 -5.32 -0.59 0.91
N TYR A 28 -5.69 -1.80 1.31
CA TYR A 28 -7.06 -2.29 1.21
C TYR A 28 -8.02 -1.48 2.09
N ASN A 29 -9.33 -1.74 1.96
CA ASN A 29 -10.35 -1.08 2.77
C ASN A 29 -10.20 -1.35 4.28
N ASP A 30 -9.59 -2.47 4.66
CA ASP A 30 -9.23 -2.79 6.06
C ASP A 30 -7.93 -2.09 6.51
N GLY A 31 -7.33 -1.26 5.65
CA GLY A 31 -6.07 -0.57 5.87
C GLY A 31 -4.82 -1.42 5.66
N SER A 32 -4.95 -2.70 5.36
CA SER A 32 -3.78 -3.56 5.19
C SER A 32 -3.10 -3.34 3.83
N MET A 33 -1.78 -3.31 3.83
CA MET A 33 -0.99 -3.11 2.61
C MET A 33 -1.05 -4.35 1.71
N ALA A 34 -1.30 -4.14 0.43
CA ALA A 34 -1.14 -5.15 -0.60
C ALA A 34 0.35 -5.43 -0.85
N ALA A 35 0.73 -6.70 -0.93
CA ALA A 35 2.09 -7.13 -1.26
C ALA A 35 2.06 -8.38 -2.12
N ASN A 36 3.00 -8.48 -3.06
CA ASN A 36 3.18 -9.60 -3.97
C ASN A 36 1.90 -9.97 -4.74
N THR A 37 1.20 -8.97 -5.27
CA THR A 37 -0.11 -9.15 -5.91
C THR A 37 -0.33 -8.12 -7.03
N THR A 38 -1.50 -8.15 -7.67
CA THR A 38 -1.93 -7.20 -8.70
C THR A 38 -3.21 -6.50 -8.27
N ILE A 39 -3.22 -5.17 -8.32
CA ILE A 39 -4.37 -4.33 -8.00
C ILE A 39 -4.81 -3.63 -9.29
N ASN A 40 -5.96 -4.00 -9.85
CA ASN A 40 -6.50 -3.39 -11.09
C ASN A 40 -5.48 -3.29 -12.25
N GLY A 41 -4.66 -4.32 -12.44
CA GLY A 41 -3.61 -4.36 -13.46
C GLY A 41 -2.24 -3.81 -13.02
N TYR A 42 -2.15 -3.14 -11.88
CA TYR A 42 -0.90 -2.64 -11.31
C TYR A 42 -0.26 -3.69 -10.39
N LYS A 43 0.95 -4.15 -10.73
CA LYS A 43 1.67 -5.13 -9.92
C LYS A 43 2.41 -4.47 -8.77
N VAL A 44 2.30 -5.01 -7.57
CA VAL A 44 3.10 -4.62 -6.40
C VAL A 44 4.05 -5.75 -6.01
N ASN A 45 5.30 -5.42 -5.67
CA ASN A 45 6.30 -6.41 -5.29
C ASN A 45 6.07 -6.95 -3.85
N LYS A 46 6.97 -7.82 -3.36
CA LYS A 46 6.90 -8.39 -1.99
C LYS A 46 6.95 -7.35 -0.86
N ASN A 47 7.45 -6.14 -1.14
CA ASN A 47 7.49 -5.01 -0.21
C ASN A 47 6.25 -4.10 -0.34
N GLY A 48 5.30 -4.44 -1.22
CA GLY A 48 4.11 -3.64 -1.52
C GLY A 48 4.35 -2.47 -2.47
N GLU A 49 5.57 -2.33 -2.99
CA GLU A 49 5.93 -1.23 -3.89
C GLU A 49 5.38 -1.53 -5.28
N TRP A 50 4.66 -0.57 -5.85
CA TRP A 50 4.23 -0.62 -7.25
C TRP A 50 5.43 -0.74 -8.19
N ILE A 51 5.35 -1.72 -9.08
CA ILE A 51 6.29 -1.96 -10.16
C ILE A 51 5.71 -1.31 -11.41
N LYS A 52 6.43 -0.32 -11.94
CA LYS A 52 6.11 0.33 -13.21
C LYS A 52 6.48 -0.53 -14.40
#